data_AF-A0A9P3LSX0-F1
#
_entry.id   AF-A0A9P3LSX0-F1
#
_cell.length_a   1.000
_cell.length_b   1.000
_cell.length_c   1.000
_cell.angle_alpha   90.00
_cell.angle_beta   90.00
_cell.angle_gamma   90.00
#
_symmetry.space_group_name_H-M   'P 1'
#
loop_
_entity.id
_entity.type
_entity.pdbx_description
1 polymer ?
#
loop_
_entity_poly.entity_id
_entity_poly.type
_entity_poly.pdbx_seq_one_letter_code
_entity_poly.pdbx_strand_id
1 'polypeptide(L)'
;MILPKSIGLVLFLIVLALMAPLSVMAGGSYIASITIDQLENAFAGHCPNSTHGEVISCVDALPYINAAIQKYNLKTRGQRAAYLATMAYEGGYLQYDRNLVISTQGTRSIMPATSLRVFVNANESVQKYWPGFPASVNNATIVDVLIQNKADFEPGAWWTVSGPHCAKVASRLSDSVSSFVTWETTCINGGADTVEARTAIYTTVYQAIV
;
A
#
# COMPACT_ATOMS: atom_id res chain seq x y z
N MET A 1 56.05 38.76 -62.26
CA MET A 1 55.43 38.12 -63.45
C MET A 1 54.80 36.82 -62.97
N ILE A 2 53.58 36.53 -63.40
CA ILE A 2 52.79 35.29 -63.20
C ILE A 2 51.97 35.19 -61.88
N LEU A 3 50.68 35.56 -61.98
CA LEU A 3 49.51 35.02 -61.24
C LEU A 3 49.21 33.57 -61.73
N PRO A 4 48.20 32.83 -61.20
CA PRO A 4 47.68 32.63 -59.83
C PRO A 4 47.40 31.12 -59.54
N LYS A 5 46.76 30.77 -58.43
CA LYS A 5 45.79 29.65 -58.42
C LYS A 5 44.78 29.74 -57.27
N SER A 6 43.53 29.94 -57.66
CA SER A 6 42.33 30.00 -56.83
C SER A 6 42.02 28.64 -56.20
N ILE A 7 41.72 28.63 -54.90
CA ILE A 7 41.15 27.49 -54.19
C ILE A 7 39.67 27.81 -53.95
N GLY A 8 38.79 27.11 -54.66
CA GLY A 8 37.35 27.17 -54.45
C GLY A 8 36.96 26.42 -53.18
N LEU A 9 36.34 27.12 -52.24
CA LEU A 9 35.79 26.55 -51.01
C LEU A 9 34.34 26.12 -51.28
N VAL A 10 34.10 24.81 -51.31
CA VAL A 10 32.76 24.21 -51.40
C VAL A 10 32.18 24.12 -49.99
N LEU A 11 31.13 24.92 -49.73
CA LEU A 11 30.41 24.91 -48.45
C LEU A 11 29.32 23.82 -48.50
N PHE A 12 29.56 22.69 -47.84
CA PHE A 12 28.56 21.64 -47.63
C PHE A 12 27.65 22.02 -46.45
N LEU A 13 26.41 22.41 -46.73
CA LEU A 13 25.37 22.58 -45.72
C LEU A 13 24.87 21.18 -45.30
N ILE A 14 25.27 20.70 -44.12
CA ILE A 14 24.70 19.52 -43.49
C ILE A 14 23.46 19.95 -42.70
N VAL A 15 22.27 19.62 -43.21
CA VAL A 15 21.00 19.76 -42.49
C VAL A 15 20.86 18.57 -41.55
N LEU A 16 21.25 18.74 -40.29
CA LEU A 16 20.96 17.78 -39.22
C LEU A 16 19.47 17.91 -38.83
N ALA A 17 18.63 17.02 -39.35
CA ALA A 17 17.26 16.88 -38.86
C ALA A 17 17.29 16.25 -37.46
N LEU A 18 17.08 17.07 -36.43
CA LEU A 18 16.80 16.61 -35.07
C LEU A 18 15.46 15.86 -35.07
N MET A 19 15.50 14.54 -35.23
CA MET A 19 14.38 13.69 -34.85
C MET A 19 14.31 13.65 -33.33
N ALA A 20 13.49 14.53 -32.76
CA ALA A 20 13.11 14.43 -31.37
C ALA A 20 12.41 13.07 -31.16
N PRO A 21 12.85 12.24 -30.19
CA PRO A 21 12.14 11.02 -29.87
C PRO A 21 10.75 11.39 -29.35
N LEU A 22 9.71 10.90 -30.04
CA LEU A 22 8.36 10.89 -29.52
C LEU A 22 8.38 10.11 -28.21
N SER A 23 8.34 10.82 -27.07
CA SER A 23 8.06 10.22 -25.79
C SER A 23 6.65 9.63 -25.85
N VAL A 24 6.58 8.32 -26.05
CA VAL A 24 5.37 7.55 -25.78
C VAL A 24 5.04 7.80 -24.33
N MET A 25 4.02 8.63 -24.07
CA MET A 25 3.43 8.78 -22.75
C MET A 25 2.95 7.38 -22.35
N ALA A 26 3.73 6.69 -21.53
CA ALA A 26 3.34 5.42 -20.96
C ALA A 26 2.01 5.66 -20.25
N GLY A 27 0.92 5.08 -20.79
CA GLY A 27 -0.40 5.17 -20.19
C GLY A 27 -0.29 4.73 -18.74
N GLY A 28 -0.50 5.67 -17.81
CA GLY A 28 -0.45 5.38 -16.39
C GLY A 28 -1.41 4.25 -16.10
N SER A 29 -0.89 3.10 -15.67
CA SER A 29 -1.71 1.97 -15.23
C SER A 29 -2.58 2.46 -14.06
N TYR A 30 -3.86 2.70 -14.32
CA TYR A 30 -4.80 3.15 -13.31
C TYR A 30 -5.00 2.02 -12.29
N ILE A 31 -4.77 2.30 -11.01
CA ILE A 31 -5.06 1.35 -9.94
C ILE A 31 -6.56 1.47 -9.65
N ALA A 32 -7.28 0.37 -9.83
CA ALA A 32 -8.70 0.33 -9.52
C ALA A 32 -8.92 0.65 -8.03
N SER A 33 -9.70 1.72 -7.78
CA SER A 33 -10.19 2.07 -6.45
C SER A 33 -11.33 1.14 -6.05
N ILE A 34 -11.45 0.86 -4.76
CA ILE A 34 -12.54 0.11 -4.16
C ILE A 34 -13.77 1.04 -4.08
N THR A 35 -14.94 0.56 -4.46
CA THR A 35 -16.22 1.25 -4.25
C THR A 35 -16.81 0.92 -2.87
N ILE A 36 -17.80 1.69 -2.43
CA ILE A 36 -18.48 1.38 -1.17
C ILE A 36 -19.18 0.01 -1.23
N ASP A 37 -19.90 -0.30 -2.31
CA ASP A 37 -20.56 -1.60 -2.49
C ASP A 37 -19.56 -2.77 -2.46
N GLN A 38 -18.38 -2.59 -3.08
CA GLN A 38 -17.32 -3.61 -3.03
C GLN A 38 -16.80 -3.81 -1.61
N LEU A 39 -16.59 -2.73 -0.85
CA LEU A 39 -16.12 -2.81 0.54
C LEU A 39 -17.16 -3.45 1.46
N GLU A 40 -18.42 -3.08 1.33
CA GLU A 40 -19.52 -3.65 2.13
C GLU A 40 -19.71 -5.15 1.86
N ASN A 41 -19.65 -5.55 0.59
CA ASN A 41 -19.66 -6.96 0.20
C ASN A 41 -18.39 -7.70 0.67
N ALA A 42 -17.22 -7.07 0.58
CA ALA A 42 -15.96 -7.65 1.03
C ALA A 42 -15.97 -7.93 2.55
N PHE A 43 -16.65 -7.08 3.31
CA PHE A 43 -16.82 -7.25 4.76
C PHE A 43 -18.09 -8.04 5.12
N ALA A 44 -18.78 -8.64 4.14
CA ALA A 44 -19.95 -9.49 4.35
C ALA A 44 -21.03 -8.85 5.24
N GLY A 45 -21.23 -7.53 5.12
CA GLY A 45 -22.20 -6.79 5.92
C GLY A 45 -21.75 -6.49 7.37
N HIS A 46 -20.51 -6.77 7.75
CA HIS A 46 -19.95 -6.44 9.06
C HIS A 46 -19.45 -4.99 9.18
N CYS A 47 -19.69 -4.15 8.17
CA CYS A 47 -19.38 -2.73 8.23
C CYS A 47 -20.07 -2.06 9.44
N PRO A 48 -19.36 -1.26 10.25
CA PRO A 48 -19.99 -0.53 11.32
C PRO A 48 -20.99 0.51 10.78
N ASN A 49 -22.15 0.62 11.43
CA ASN A 49 -23.22 1.53 11.02
C ASN A 49 -22.88 3.01 11.25
N SER A 50 -21.92 3.32 12.14
CA SER A 50 -21.52 4.68 12.45
C SER A 50 -20.10 4.75 13.00
N THR A 51 -19.41 5.87 12.72
CA THR A 51 -18.09 6.17 13.25
C THR A 51 -18.19 6.74 14.66
N HIS A 52 -17.48 6.12 15.62
CA HIS A 52 -17.41 6.59 16.99
C HIS A 52 -16.22 5.95 17.72
N GLY A 53 -15.45 6.77 18.45
CA GLY A 53 -14.25 6.29 19.15
C GLY A 53 -13.27 5.62 18.17
N GLU A 54 -12.94 4.36 18.42
CA GLU A 54 -12.07 3.53 17.57
C GLU A 54 -12.81 2.96 16.34
N VAL A 55 -14.14 2.87 16.39
CA VAL A 55 -14.97 2.32 15.32
C VAL A 55 -15.07 3.31 14.17
N ILE A 56 -14.89 2.85 12.92
CA ILE A 56 -15.09 3.66 11.71
C ILE A 56 -16.01 2.94 10.72
N SER A 57 -17.00 3.65 10.19
CA SER A 57 -17.90 3.10 9.16
C SER A 57 -17.15 2.82 7.86
N CYS A 58 -17.68 1.91 7.02
CA CYS A 58 -17.07 1.65 5.71
C CYS A 58 -17.09 2.89 4.80
N VAL A 59 -18.12 3.73 4.89
CA VAL A 59 -18.21 5.00 4.15
C VAL A 59 -17.08 5.94 4.54
N ASP A 60 -16.82 6.10 5.84
CA ASP A 60 -15.80 7.02 6.34
C ASP A 60 -14.38 6.46 6.16
N ALA A 61 -14.21 5.14 6.18
CA ALA A 61 -12.93 4.46 5.97
C ALA A 61 -12.48 4.44 4.51
N LEU A 62 -13.44 4.39 3.56
CA LEU A 62 -13.17 4.17 2.14
C LEU A 62 -12.15 5.15 1.52
N PRO A 63 -12.20 6.47 1.80
CA PRO A 63 -11.19 7.40 1.28
C PRO A 63 -9.77 7.07 1.74
N TYR A 64 -9.59 6.66 3.00
CA TYR A 64 -8.29 6.30 3.56
C TYR A 64 -7.77 4.97 3.01
N ILE A 65 -8.66 3.98 2.85
CA ILE A 65 -8.35 2.69 2.20
C ILE A 65 -7.85 2.93 0.77
N ASN A 66 -8.59 3.71 -0.01
CA ASN A 66 -8.22 3.99 -1.39
C ASN A 66 -6.93 4.82 -1.51
N ALA A 67 -6.75 5.79 -0.61
CA ALA A 67 -5.50 6.55 -0.54
C ALA A 67 -4.30 5.63 -0.25
N ALA A 68 -4.43 4.67 0.67
CA ALA A 68 -3.38 3.70 0.98
C ALA A 68 -3.10 2.74 -0.21
N ILE A 69 -4.14 2.24 -0.87
CA ILE A 69 -4.02 1.41 -2.09
C ILE A 69 -3.23 2.14 -3.18
N GLN A 70 -3.55 3.41 -3.41
CA GLN A 70 -2.87 4.24 -4.41
C GLN A 70 -1.43 4.55 -3.99
N LYS A 71 -1.23 5.01 -2.75
CA LYS A 71 0.09 5.38 -2.21
C LYS A 71 1.10 4.25 -2.28
N TYR A 72 0.68 3.03 -1.94
CA TYR A 72 1.56 1.86 -1.92
C TYR A 72 1.45 0.99 -3.17
N ASN A 73 0.70 1.43 -4.18
CA ASN A 73 0.66 0.80 -5.48
C ASN A 73 0.22 -0.68 -5.42
N LEU A 74 -0.90 -0.95 -4.73
CA LEU A 74 -1.51 -2.28 -4.65
C LEU A 74 -2.19 -2.61 -5.98
N LYS A 75 -1.36 -2.98 -6.96
CA LYS A 75 -1.69 -3.18 -8.37
C LYS A 75 -2.66 -4.32 -8.62
N THR A 76 -2.43 -5.46 -7.99
CA THR A 76 -3.22 -6.67 -8.26
C THR A 76 -4.47 -6.71 -7.39
N ARG A 77 -5.50 -7.41 -7.86
CA ARG A 77 -6.68 -7.70 -7.04
C ARG A 77 -6.30 -8.45 -5.76
N GLY A 78 -5.39 -9.43 -5.86
CA GLY A 78 -4.89 -10.17 -4.70
C GLY A 78 -4.20 -9.29 -3.64
N GLN A 79 -3.45 -8.26 -4.04
CA GLN A 79 -2.84 -7.31 -3.10
C GLN A 79 -3.90 -6.49 -2.37
N ARG A 80 -4.88 -5.94 -3.10
CA ARG A 80 -5.99 -5.20 -2.49
C ARG A 80 -6.81 -6.10 -1.56
N ALA A 81 -7.07 -7.34 -1.97
CA ALA A 81 -7.80 -8.31 -1.17
C ALA A 81 -7.03 -8.70 0.10
N ALA A 82 -5.71 -8.95 0.01
CA ALA A 82 -4.89 -9.26 1.19
C ALA A 82 -4.90 -8.11 2.20
N TYR A 83 -4.74 -6.86 1.74
CA TYR A 83 -4.80 -5.68 2.60
C TYR A 83 -6.14 -5.55 3.33
N LEU A 84 -7.26 -5.66 2.60
CA LEU A 84 -8.60 -5.58 3.18
C LEU A 84 -8.90 -6.77 4.10
N ALA A 85 -8.44 -7.98 3.76
CA ALA A 85 -8.64 -9.17 4.56
C ALA A 85 -7.88 -9.11 5.90
N THR A 86 -6.64 -8.60 5.89
CA THR A 86 -5.89 -8.35 7.13
C THR A 86 -6.62 -7.32 7.99
N MET A 87 -7.13 -6.23 7.40
CA MET A 87 -7.89 -5.22 8.13
C MET A 87 -9.19 -5.77 8.74
N ALA A 88 -9.91 -6.60 7.99
CA ALA A 88 -11.13 -7.26 8.46
C ALA A 88 -10.84 -8.22 9.63
N TYR A 89 -9.81 -9.06 9.50
CA TYR A 89 -9.45 -10.02 10.54
C TYR A 89 -8.91 -9.35 11.80
N GLU A 90 -7.91 -8.47 11.65
CA GLU A 90 -7.19 -7.88 12.77
C GLU A 90 -8.03 -6.79 13.44
N GLY A 91 -8.58 -5.86 12.65
CA GLY A 91 -9.35 -4.72 13.13
C GLY A 91 -10.82 -5.04 13.42
N GLY A 92 -11.23 -6.31 13.35
CA GLY A 92 -12.60 -6.74 13.59
C GLY A 92 -13.60 -6.03 12.67
N TYR A 93 -13.32 -5.98 11.37
CA TYR A 93 -14.11 -5.24 10.39
C TYR A 93 -14.27 -3.76 10.74
N LEU A 94 -13.16 -3.06 11.03
CA LEU A 94 -13.10 -1.63 11.39
C LEU A 94 -13.66 -1.27 12.77
N GLN A 95 -13.91 -2.24 13.64
CA GLN A 95 -14.32 -1.98 15.02
C GLN A 95 -13.18 -1.49 15.90
N TYR A 96 -11.93 -1.86 15.56
CA TYR A 96 -10.78 -1.57 16.39
C TYR A 96 -9.63 -0.96 15.56
N ASP A 97 -8.93 0.01 16.15
CA ASP A 97 -7.60 0.46 15.72
C ASP A 97 -6.52 0.16 16.77
N ARG A 98 -6.86 -0.65 17.78
CA ARG A 98 -5.98 -1.12 18.84
C ARG A 98 -6.25 -2.57 19.16
N ASN A 99 -5.21 -3.26 19.60
CA ASN A 99 -5.37 -4.58 20.20
C ASN A 99 -6.00 -4.43 21.60
N LEU A 100 -7.02 -5.24 21.89
CA LEU A 100 -7.74 -5.21 23.17
C LEU A 100 -6.90 -5.68 24.37
N VAL A 101 -5.78 -6.38 24.12
CA VAL A 101 -4.91 -6.96 25.15
C VAL A 101 -3.53 -6.31 25.18
N ILE A 102 -2.95 -6.00 24.02
CA ILE A 102 -1.57 -5.48 23.90
C ILE A 102 -1.60 -4.05 23.38
N SER A 103 -1.57 -3.06 24.27
CA SER A 103 -1.73 -1.63 23.95
C SER A 103 -0.70 -1.06 22.96
N THR A 104 0.44 -1.72 22.79
CA THR A 104 1.48 -1.35 21.82
C THR A 104 1.24 -1.91 20.42
N GLN A 105 0.14 -2.62 20.19
CA GLN A 105 -0.32 -3.04 18.87
C GLN A 105 -1.56 -2.25 18.46
N GLY A 106 -1.62 -1.81 17.21
CA GLY A 106 -2.76 -1.05 16.73
C GLY A 106 -2.64 -0.66 15.27
N THR A 107 -3.28 0.46 14.90
CA THR A 107 -3.67 0.80 13.52
C THR A 107 -4.74 -0.14 12.97
N ARG A 108 -5.26 0.08 11.76
CA ARG A 108 -6.34 -0.74 11.21
C ARG A 108 -5.93 -2.18 10.86
N SER A 109 -4.63 -2.47 10.91
CA SER A 109 -4.05 -3.81 10.74
C SER A 109 -3.46 -4.40 12.02
N ILE A 110 -3.73 -3.81 13.20
CA ILE A 110 -3.28 -4.26 14.54
C ILE A 110 -1.80 -4.72 14.57
N MET A 111 -0.92 -3.90 14.02
CA MET A 111 0.50 -4.23 13.91
C MET A 111 1.24 -3.95 15.22
N PRO A 112 2.25 -4.75 15.60
CA PRO A 112 3.07 -4.46 16.76
C PRO A 112 3.96 -3.24 16.55
N ALA A 113 4.22 -2.51 17.63
CA ALA A 113 5.04 -1.30 17.62
C ALA A 113 6.42 -1.47 16.94
N THR A 114 7.04 -2.64 17.05
CA THR A 114 8.30 -2.94 16.35
C THR A 114 8.13 -2.94 14.84
N SER A 115 7.06 -3.55 14.31
CA SER A 115 6.71 -3.50 12.89
C SER A 115 6.30 -2.10 12.46
N LEU A 116 5.53 -1.37 13.28
CA LEU A 116 5.20 0.02 13.01
C LEU A 116 6.45 0.91 12.93
N ARG A 117 7.47 0.67 13.76
CA ARG A 117 8.76 1.38 13.66
C ARG A 117 9.46 1.11 12.33
N VAL A 118 9.44 -0.14 11.85
CA VAL A 118 9.97 -0.47 10.52
C VAL A 118 9.22 0.29 9.43
N PHE A 119 7.90 0.34 9.51
CA PHE A 119 7.07 1.14 8.60
C PHE A 119 7.43 2.63 8.63
N VAL A 120 7.49 3.26 9.81
CA VAL A 120 7.83 4.69 9.94
C VAL A 120 9.23 4.97 9.39
N ASN A 121 10.21 4.11 9.68
CA ASN A 121 11.57 4.25 9.17
C ASN A 121 11.63 4.19 7.63
N ALA A 122 10.76 3.41 7.00
CA ALA A 122 10.72 3.27 5.55
C ALA A 122 9.89 4.35 4.82
N ASN A 123 9.15 5.21 5.56
CA ASN A 123 8.17 6.12 4.98
C ASN A 123 8.42 7.58 5.39
N GLU A 124 9.21 8.32 4.60
CA GLU A 124 9.55 9.74 4.84
C GLU A 124 8.33 10.63 5.06
N SER A 125 7.25 10.40 4.30
CA SER A 125 6.00 11.17 4.43
C SER A 125 5.33 11.06 5.81
N VAL A 126 5.65 10.02 6.58
CA VAL A 126 5.13 9.73 7.92
C VAL A 126 6.12 10.16 9.01
N GLN A 127 7.42 10.19 8.73
CA GLN A 127 8.45 10.63 9.68
C GLN A 127 8.23 12.04 10.20
N LYS A 128 7.57 12.92 9.42
CA LYS A 128 7.22 14.29 9.82
C LYS A 128 6.39 14.39 11.10
N TYR A 129 5.71 13.32 11.52
CA TYR A 129 4.95 13.30 12.77
C TYR A 129 5.86 13.22 14.02
N TRP A 130 7.16 12.97 13.85
CA TRP A 130 8.16 12.90 14.92
C TRP A 130 9.27 13.94 14.71
N PRO A 131 9.14 15.16 15.26
CA PRO A 131 10.26 16.08 15.33
C PRO A 131 11.46 15.40 16.02
N GLY A 132 12.64 15.42 15.39
CA GLY A 132 13.83 14.72 15.90
C GLY A 132 13.93 13.23 15.54
N PHE A 133 13.21 12.78 14.51
CA PHE A 133 13.37 11.46 13.92
C PHE A 133 14.85 11.16 13.56
N PRO A 134 15.36 9.91 13.77
CA PRO A 134 14.64 8.73 14.27
C PRO A 134 14.59 8.61 15.81
N ALA A 135 15.34 9.43 16.54
CA ALA A 135 15.53 9.26 17.99
C ALA A 135 14.25 9.46 18.80
N SER A 136 13.32 10.29 18.31
CA SER A 136 12.06 10.60 18.99
C SER A 136 10.92 9.58 18.75
N VAL A 137 11.12 8.57 17.90
CA VAL A 137 10.12 7.52 17.71
C VAL A 137 10.08 6.65 18.98
N ASN A 138 8.92 6.57 19.63
CA ASN A 138 8.70 5.78 20.84
C ASN A 138 7.68 4.66 20.56
N ASN A 139 8.06 3.41 20.87
CA ASN A 139 7.19 2.25 20.65
C ASN A 139 5.91 2.28 21.52
N ALA A 140 5.93 2.98 22.65
CA ALA A 140 4.76 3.12 23.52
C ALA A 140 3.69 4.07 22.95
N THR A 141 4.07 5.01 22.07
CA THR A 141 3.16 6.05 21.54
C THR A 141 3.01 6.01 20.03
N ILE A 142 3.73 5.12 19.32
CA ILE A 142 3.74 5.07 17.86
C ILE A 142 2.34 4.83 17.27
N VAL A 143 1.53 4.00 17.92
CA VAL A 143 0.13 3.74 17.54
C VAL A 143 -0.69 5.03 17.64
N ASP A 144 -0.59 5.75 18.76
CA ASP A 144 -1.33 6.99 19.01
C ASP A 144 -1.02 8.05 17.95
N VAL A 145 0.27 8.23 17.66
CA VAL A 145 0.73 9.23 16.68
C VAL A 145 0.18 8.90 15.28
N LEU A 146 0.18 7.63 14.88
CA LEU A 146 -0.37 7.22 13.58
C LEU A 146 -1.89 7.43 13.50
N ILE A 147 -2.65 7.05 14.54
CA ILE A 147 -4.11 7.23 14.59
C ILE A 147 -4.47 8.74 14.60
N GLN A 148 -3.79 9.54 15.43
CA GLN A 148 -4.05 10.97 15.54
C GLN A 148 -3.83 11.70 14.21
N ASN A 149 -2.84 11.27 13.43
CA ASN A 149 -2.52 11.84 12.12
C ASN A 149 -3.24 11.13 10.95
N LYS A 150 -4.23 10.27 11.23
CA LYS A 150 -5.02 9.53 10.22
C LYS A 150 -4.15 8.72 9.24
N ALA A 151 -3.02 8.23 9.73
CA ALA A 151 -2.08 7.39 9.00
C ALA A 151 -2.24 5.90 9.35
N ASP A 152 -3.25 5.53 10.13
CA ASP A 152 -3.51 4.18 10.65
C ASP A 152 -4.00 3.18 9.58
N PHE A 153 -4.32 3.64 8.38
CA PHE A 153 -4.63 2.79 7.22
C PHE A 153 -3.38 2.39 6.42
N GLU A 154 -2.28 3.15 6.58
CA GLU A 154 -1.10 3.01 5.74
C GLU A 154 -0.22 1.79 6.07
N PRO A 155 0.04 1.43 7.34
CA PRO A 155 0.99 0.36 7.67
C PRO A 155 0.60 -0.98 7.04
N GLY A 156 -0.67 -1.37 7.11
CA GLY A 156 -1.16 -2.60 6.51
C GLY A 156 -0.93 -2.65 5.00
N ALA A 157 -1.27 -1.57 4.28
CA ALA A 157 -1.08 -1.50 2.83
C ALA A 157 0.40 -1.53 2.45
N TRP A 158 1.26 -0.78 3.16
CA TRP A 158 2.70 -0.81 2.94
C TRP A 158 3.26 -2.20 3.20
N TRP A 159 2.85 -2.85 4.30
CA TRP A 159 3.35 -4.18 4.65
C TRP A 159 2.97 -5.22 3.59
N THR A 160 1.77 -5.13 3.00
CA THR A 160 1.33 -6.02 1.93
C THR A 160 2.34 -6.16 0.79
N VAL A 161 3.00 -5.07 0.40
CA VAL A 161 3.87 -5.04 -0.78
C VAL A 161 5.34 -4.73 -0.50
N SER A 162 5.65 -4.08 0.61
CA SER A 162 6.98 -3.55 0.91
C SER A 162 7.55 -4.01 2.24
N GLY A 163 6.74 -4.64 3.09
CA GLY A 163 7.19 -5.15 4.38
C GLY A 163 8.38 -6.11 4.24
N PRO A 164 9.20 -6.28 5.30
CA PRO A 164 10.25 -7.29 5.32
C PRO A 164 9.71 -8.65 4.86
N HIS A 165 10.42 -9.34 3.97
CA HIS A 165 10.02 -10.60 3.32
C HIS A 165 8.80 -10.51 2.38
N CYS A 166 8.01 -9.44 2.44
CA CYS A 166 6.76 -9.31 1.69
C CYS A 166 6.97 -9.01 0.21
N ALA A 167 7.91 -8.12 -0.11
CA ALA A 167 8.13 -7.68 -1.49
C ALA A 167 8.41 -8.83 -2.49
N LYS A 168 9.01 -9.93 -2.02
CA LYS A 168 9.33 -11.09 -2.86
C LYS A 168 8.12 -11.93 -3.24
N VAL A 169 7.09 -11.96 -2.41
CA VAL A 169 5.89 -12.80 -2.60
C VAL A 169 4.65 -11.98 -2.94
N ALA A 170 4.65 -10.68 -2.64
CA ALA A 170 3.54 -9.77 -2.94
C ALA A 170 3.26 -9.64 -4.44
N SER A 171 4.27 -9.81 -5.31
CA SER A 171 4.06 -9.84 -6.77
C SER A 171 3.26 -11.05 -7.24
N ARG A 172 3.19 -12.11 -6.41
CA ARG A 172 2.44 -13.34 -6.69
C ARG A 172 1.02 -13.30 -6.14
N LEU A 173 0.70 -12.38 -5.22
CA LEU A 173 -0.67 -12.11 -4.78
C LEU A 173 -1.48 -11.65 -5.99
N SER A 174 -2.14 -12.58 -6.66
CA SER A 174 -2.79 -12.36 -7.94
C SER A 174 -4.25 -12.77 -7.83
N ASP A 175 -4.52 -14.07 -7.94
CA ASP A 175 -5.89 -14.60 -8.00
C ASP A 175 -6.12 -15.94 -7.31
N SER A 176 -5.11 -16.55 -6.68
CA SER A 176 -5.26 -17.83 -6.01
C SER A 176 -5.19 -17.73 -4.49
N VAL A 177 -6.00 -18.57 -3.82
CA VAL A 177 -5.88 -18.82 -2.36
C VAL A 177 -4.47 -19.29 -2.00
N SER A 178 -3.83 -20.12 -2.83
CA SER A 178 -2.47 -20.59 -2.59
C SER A 178 -1.44 -19.46 -2.56
N SER A 179 -1.62 -18.43 -3.39
CA SER A 179 -0.75 -17.25 -3.39
C SER A 179 -0.95 -16.42 -2.12
N PHE A 180 -2.19 -16.31 -1.63
CA PHE A 180 -2.49 -15.68 -0.36
C PHE A 180 -1.88 -16.44 0.82
N VAL A 181 -2.06 -17.76 0.91
CA VAL A 181 -1.47 -18.58 1.97
C VAL A 181 0.06 -18.47 1.99
N THR A 182 0.70 -18.46 0.81
CA THR A 182 2.15 -18.25 0.70
C THR A 182 2.54 -16.87 1.22
N TRP A 183 1.78 -15.84 0.86
CA TRP A 183 2.00 -14.49 1.38
C TRP A 183 1.80 -14.44 2.89
N GLU A 184 0.68 -14.92 3.43
CA GLU A 184 0.38 -14.89 4.87
C GLU A 184 1.48 -15.56 5.71
N THR A 185 1.92 -16.76 5.30
CA THR A 185 2.95 -17.51 6.01
C THR A 185 4.35 -16.88 5.88
N THR A 186 4.67 -16.24 4.75
CA THR A 186 5.98 -15.62 4.53
C THR A 186 6.08 -14.20 5.09
N CYS A 187 5.00 -13.44 5.04
CA CYS A 187 4.95 -11.99 5.27
C CYS A 187 4.49 -11.63 6.68
N ILE A 188 3.36 -12.22 7.08
CA ILE A 188 2.71 -11.96 8.36
C ILE A 188 3.23 -12.94 9.40
N ASN A 189 3.74 -14.11 8.96
CA ASN A 189 4.11 -15.22 9.82
C ASN A 189 2.91 -15.66 10.68
N GLY A 190 1.73 -15.69 10.06
CA GLY A 190 0.52 -16.19 10.70
C GLY A 190 0.72 -17.63 11.17
N GLY A 191 0.42 -17.90 12.44
CA GLY A 191 0.44 -19.25 12.99
C GLY A 191 -0.56 -20.15 12.25
N ALA A 192 -0.35 -21.47 12.29
CA ALA A 192 -1.23 -22.42 11.62
C ALA A 192 -2.71 -22.23 12.01
N ASP A 193 -2.95 -21.80 13.24
CA ASP A 193 -4.27 -21.59 13.84
C ASP A 193 -5.04 -20.39 13.27
N THR A 194 -4.37 -19.44 12.59
CA THR A 194 -5.03 -18.24 12.04
C THR A 194 -5.15 -18.26 10.51
N VAL A 195 -4.32 -19.05 9.82
CA VAL A 195 -4.28 -19.09 8.35
C VAL A 195 -5.61 -19.51 7.74
N GLU A 196 -6.31 -20.48 8.32
CA GLU A 196 -7.60 -20.95 7.81
C GLU A 196 -8.65 -19.82 7.82
N ALA A 197 -8.83 -19.18 8.99
CA ALA A 197 -9.80 -18.10 9.15
C ALA A 197 -9.48 -16.89 8.26
N ARG A 198 -8.19 -16.51 8.15
CA ARG A 198 -7.75 -15.43 7.26
C ARG A 198 -7.95 -15.76 5.79
N THR A 199 -7.77 -17.02 5.41
CA THR A 199 -8.02 -17.51 4.05
C THR A 199 -9.49 -17.44 3.69
N ALA A 200 -10.39 -17.77 4.61
CA ALA A 200 -11.83 -17.62 4.41
C ALA A 200 -12.20 -16.14 4.17
N ILE A 201 -11.71 -15.23 5.01
CA ILE A 201 -11.94 -13.78 4.83
C ILE A 201 -11.35 -13.29 3.51
N TYR A 202 -10.10 -13.66 3.19
CA TYR A 202 -9.48 -13.31 1.91
C TYR A 202 -10.32 -13.76 0.72
N THR A 203 -10.89 -14.97 0.77
CA THR A 203 -11.72 -15.49 -0.33
C THR A 203 -12.96 -14.62 -0.53
N THR A 204 -13.67 -14.27 0.55
CA THR A 204 -14.83 -13.37 0.51
C THR A 204 -14.46 -12.00 -0.04
N VAL A 205 -13.40 -11.39 0.52
CA VAL A 205 -12.92 -10.08 0.09
C VAL A 205 -12.51 -10.12 -1.38
N TYR A 206 -11.73 -11.12 -1.78
CA TYR A 206 -11.25 -11.28 -3.16
C TYR A 206 -12.44 -11.28 -4.12
N GLN A 207 -13.46 -12.11 -3.87
CA GLN A 207 -14.65 -12.23 -4.70
C GLN A 207 -15.42 -10.92 -4.83
N ALA A 208 -15.47 -10.09 -3.78
CA ALA A 208 -16.22 -8.84 -3.77
C ALA A 208 -15.59 -7.67 -4.56
N ILE A 209 -14.26 -7.64 -4.72
CA ILE A 209 -13.54 -6.47 -5.28
C ILE A 209 -13.20 -6.57 -6.79
N VAL A 210 -14.21 -6.89 -7.62
CA VAL A 210 -14.08 -7.08 -9.09
C VAL A 210 -13.84 -5.80 -9.89
#